data_AF-A0A7S0SSU5-F1
#
_entry.id   AF-A0A7S0SSU5-F1
#
_cell.length_a   1.000
_cell.length_b   1.000
_cell.length_c   1.000
_cell.angle_alpha   90.00
_cell.angle_beta   90.00
_cell.angle_gamma   90.00
#
_symmetry.space_group_name_H-M   'P 1'
#
loop_
_entity.id
_entity.type
_entity.pdbx_description
1 polymer ?
#
loop_
_entity_poly.entity_id
_entity_poly.type
_entity_poly.pdbx_seq_one_letter_code
_entity_poly.pdbx_strand_id
1 'polypeptide(L)'
;MSSDTLTISSRAFYERTKIKMVASILVAALGLMLLGFASTAGGNAQSNNLLQQRTITDDNVKQSFQALTGGYGFATFVYLLAFILFIAGAVYVSPAFCGSGNEKKMIRSPQELDSGNYAAYSEKSSATQV
;
A
#
# COMPACT_ATOMS: atom_id res chain seq x y z
N MET A 1 -13.25 -2.85 28.45
CA MET A 1 -14.63 -2.45 28.10
C MET A 1 -15.00 -3.09 26.78
N SER A 2 -16.24 -3.54 26.62
CA SER A 2 -16.71 -4.01 25.31
C SER A 2 -16.96 -2.79 24.41
N SER A 3 -16.86 -2.93 23.09
CA SER A 3 -17.23 -1.85 22.15
C SER A 3 -18.70 -1.43 22.29
N ASP A 4 -19.53 -2.31 22.83
CA ASP A 4 -20.95 -2.05 23.10
C ASP A 4 -21.20 -1.22 24.36
N THR A 5 -20.16 -1.02 25.19
CA THR A 5 -20.23 -0.17 26.40
C THR A 5 -19.83 1.27 26.13
N LEU A 6 -19.46 1.60 24.89
CA LEU A 6 -19.07 2.95 24.47
C LEU A 6 -20.28 3.77 24.01
N THR A 7 -20.20 5.09 24.21
CA THR A 7 -21.06 6.07 23.53
C THR A 7 -21.07 5.88 22.01
N ILE A 8 -22.23 6.13 21.37
CA ILE A 8 -22.45 5.93 19.91
C ILE A 8 -21.38 6.64 19.07
N SER A 9 -20.99 7.85 19.49
CA SER A 9 -19.91 8.63 18.86
C SER A 9 -18.56 7.92 18.95
N SER A 10 -18.15 7.52 20.15
CA SER A 10 -16.87 6.83 20.40
C SER A 10 -16.76 5.49 19.68
N ARG A 11 -17.88 4.77 19.55
CA ARG A 11 -17.97 3.54 18.75
C ARG A 11 -17.74 3.81 17.25
N ALA A 12 -18.42 4.81 16.69
CA ALA A 12 -18.28 5.14 15.27
C ALA A 12 -16.85 5.57 14.91
N PHE A 13 -16.16 6.27 15.83
CA PHE A 13 -14.76 6.63 15.63
C PHE A 13 -13.83 5.42 15.73
N TYR A 14 -14.02 4.54 16.73
CA TYR A 14 -13.28 3.29 16.85
C TYR A 14 -13.39 2.40 15.59
N GLU A 15 -14.60 2.25 15.03
CA GLU A 15 -14.82 1.50 13.80
C GLU A 15 -14.13 2.16 12.59
N ARG A 16 -14.20 3.49 12.46
CA ARG A 16 -13.48 4.23 11.41
C ARG A 16 -11.95 4.07 11.55
N THR A 17 -11.40 4.16 12.75
CA THR A 17 -9.96 3.98 13.00
C THR A 17 -9.49 2.58 12.59
N LYS A 18 -10.28 1.54 12.89
CA LYS A 18 -9.97 0.17 12.42
C LYS A 18 -9.99 0.03 10.91
N ILE A 19 -11.00 0.57 10.25
CA ILE A 19 -11.12 0.51 8.78
C ILE A 19 -9.91 1.18 8.11
N LYS A 20 -9.50 2.34 8.61
CA LYS A 20 -8.30 3.06 8.12
C LYS A 20 -7.01 2.26 8.33
N MET A 21 -6.86 1.60 9.48
CA MET A 21 -5.72 0.72 9.76
C MET A 21 -5.69 -0.46 8.78
N VAL A 22 -6.81 -1.13 8.57
CA VAL A 22 -6.92 -2.24 7.59
C VAL A 22 -6.61 -1.76 6.18
N ALA A 23 -7.10 -0.58 5.78
CA ALA A 23 -6.79 0.01 4.48
C ALA A 23 -5.28 0.26 4.31
N SER A 24 -4.59 0.79 5.32
CA SER A 24 -3.14 1.01 5.26
C SER A 24 -2.34 -0.29 5.12
N ILE A 25 -2.78 -1.38 5.78
CA ILE A 25 -2.15 -2.70 5.69
C ILE A 25 -2.41 -3.32 4.31
N LEU A 26 -3.62 -3.15 3.76
CA LEU A 26 -3.97 -3.65 2.43
C LEU A 26 -3.15 -2.96 1.34
N VAL A 27 -2.99 -1.64 1.42
CA VAL A 27 -2.14 -0.87 0.49
C VAL A 27 -0.67 -1.32 0.59
N ALA A 28 -0.16 -1.59 1.80
CA ALA A 28 1.18 -2.13 1.98
C ALA A 28 1.33 -3.55 1.39
N ALA A 29 0.32 -4.41 1.54
CA ALA A 29 0.31 -5.75 0.96
C ALA A 29 0.29 -5.73 -0.58
N LEU A 30 -0.45 -4.80 -1.19
CA LEU A 30 -0.42 -4.57 -2.64
C LEU A 30 0.97 -4.12 -3.13
N GLY A 31 1.65 -3.27 -2.35
CA GLY A 31 3.05 -2.93 -2.60
C GLY A 31 3.94 -4.17 -2.64
N LEU A 32 3.87 -5.02 -1.60
CA LEU A 32 4.67 -6.25 -1.54
C LEU A 32 4.36 -7.23 -2.70
N MET A 33 3.11 -7.28 -3.17
CA MET A 33 2.74 -8.08 -4.34
C MET A 33 3.44 -7.57 -5.61
N LEU A 34 3.51 -6.26 -5.82
CA LEU A 34 4.23 -5.66 -6.96
C LEU A 34 5.74 -5.92 -6.90
N LEU A 35 6.32 -5.97 -5.70
CA LEU A 35 7.71 -6.38 -5.51
C LEU A 35 7.94 -7.85 -5.94
N GLY A 36 6.98 -8.74 -5.68
CA GLY A 36 7.01 -10.13 -6.16
C GLY A 36 6.94 -10.24 -7.69
N PHE A 37 6.17 -9.37 -8.35
CA PHE A 37 6.19 -9.30 -9.82
C PHE A 37 7.50 -8.73 -10.36
N ALA A 38 8.10 -7.75 -9.68
CA ALA A 38 9.42 -7.22 -10.04
C ALA A 38 10.51 -8.30 -9.96
N SER A 39 10.53 -9.12 -8.90
CA SER A 39 11.52 -10.19 -8.77
C SER A 39 11.34 -11.28 -9.83
N THR A 40 10.10 -11.61 -10.17
CA THR A 40 9.79 -12.60 -11.23
C THR A 40 10.18 -12.10 -12.61
N ALA A 41 9.84 -10.85 -12.95
CA ALA A 41 10.21 -10.23 -14.21
C ALA A 41 11.74 -10.09 -14.35
N GLY A 42 12.44 -9.68 -13.28
CA GLY A 42 13.89 -9.56 -13.26
C GLY A 42 14.59 -10.92 -13.45
N GLY A 43 14.09 -11.97 -12.81
CA GLY A 43 14.57 -13.32 -12.99
C GLY A 43 14.39 -13.83 -14.43
N ASN A 44 13.25 -13.54 -15.05
CA ASN A 44 12.99 -13.89 -16.45
C ASN A 44 13.90 -13.13 -17.43
N ALA A 45 14.19 -11.86 -17.15
CA ALA A 45 15.14 -11.08 -17.96
C ALA A 45 16.54 -11.72 -17.93
N GLN A 46 17.03 -12.11 -16.75
CA GLN A 46 18.35 -12.71 -16.62
C GLN A 46 18.42 -14.13 -17.22
N SER A 47 17.38 -14.94 -17.00
CA SER A 47 17.29 -16.29 -17.59
C SER A 47 17.33 -16.26 -19.12
N ASN A 48 16.56 -15.37 -19.73
CA ASN A 48 16.54 -15.21 -21.19
C ASN A 48 17.88 -14.73 -21.77
N ASN A 49 18.62 -13.89 -21.03
CA ASN A 49 19.96 -13.45 -21.42
C ASN A 49 20.96 -14.63 -21.41
N LEU A 50 20.90 -15.48 -20.40
CA LEU A 50 21.74 -16.69 -20.32
C LEU A 50 21.41 -17.71 -21.41
N LEU A 51 20.13 -17.87 -21.76
CA LEU A 51 19.68 -18.74 -22.85
C LEU A 51 20.13 -18.22 -24.22
N GLN A 52 20.06 -16.91 -24.44
CA GLN A 52 20.56 -16.25 -25.65
C GLN A 52 22.06 -16.49 -25.86
N GLN A 53 22.85 -16.46 -24.77
CA GLN A 53 24.30 -16.68 -24.84
C GLN A 53 24.71 -18.15 -25.07
N ARG A 54 23.90 -19.11 -24.62
CA ARG A 54 24.30 -20.53 -24.61
C ARG A 54 23.78 -21.36 -25.78
N THR A 55 22.61 -21.04 -26.35
CA THR A 55 21.85 -22.03 -27.13
C THR A 55 21.47 -21.57 -28.54
N ILE A 56 21.51 -20.28 -28.84
CA ILE A 56 20.87 -19.75 -30.04
C ILE A 56 21.91 -19.31 -31.07
N THR A 57 21.96 -20.04 -32.19
CA THR A 57 22.83 -19.73 -33.35
C THR A 57 22.11 -18.88 -34.41
N ASP A 58 20.77 -18.88 -34.41
CA ASP A 58 19.93 -18.14 -35.36
C ASP A 58 19.73 -16.68 -34.94
N ASP A 59 20.04 -15.74 -35.83
CA ASP A 59 20.01 -14.29 -35.57
C ASP A 59 18.59 -13.76 -35.35
N ASN A 60 17.58 -14.34 -36.02
CA ASN A 60 16.17 -13.94 -35.84
C ASN A 60 15.68 -14.28 -34.43
N VAL A 61 16.14 -15.41 -33.91
CA VAL A 61 15.77 -15.88 -32.57
C VAL A 61 16.52 -15.05 -31.51
N LYS A 62 17.80 -14.71 -31.74
CA LYS A 62 18.55 -13.80 -30.85
C LYS A 62 17.87 -12.43 -30.69
N GLN A 63 17.43 -11.80 -31.78
CA GLN A 63 16.72 -10.52 -31.71
C GLN A 63 15.43 -10.63 -30.89
N SER A 64 14.70 -11.74 -31.05
CA SER A 64 13.48 -12.00 -30.28
C SER A 64 13.77 -12.10 -28.78
N PHE A 65 14.77 -12.88 -28.37
CA PHE A 65 15.16 -12.99 -26.95
C PHE A 65 15.72 -11.69 -26.36
N GLN A 66 16.41 -10.90 -27.17
CA GLN A 66 16.89 -9.58 -26.75
C GLN A 66 15.72 -8.62 -26.50
N ALA A 67 14.69 -8.63 -27.35
CA ALA A 67 13.48 -7.87 -27.14
C ALA A 67 12.70 -8.34 -25.89
N LEU A 68 12.57 -9.65 -25.66
CA LEU A 68 11.95 -10.18 -24.43
C LEU A 68 12.73 -9.75 -23.18
N THR A 69 14.06 -9.85 -23.20
CA THR A 69 14.92 -9.43 -22.09
C THR A 69 14.77 -7.94 -21.78
N GLY A 70 14.74 -7.09 -22.81
CA GLY A 70 14.48 -5.66 -22.66
C GLY A 70 13.09 -5.37 -22.09
N GLY A 71 12.07 -6.08 -22.57
CA GLY A 71 10.69 -5.95 -22.07
C GLY A 71 10.54 -6.33 -20.61
N TYR A 72 11.10 -7.48 -20.19
CA TYR A 72 11.09 -7.89 -18.79
C TYR A 72 11.92 -6.96 -17.90
N GLY A 73 13.06 -6.44 -18.39
CA GLY A 73 13.85 -5.45 -17.69
C GLY A 73 13.08 -4.15 -17.45
N PHE A 74 12.38 -3.64 -18.47
CA PHE A 74 11.53 -2.45 -18.33
C PHE A 74 10.34 -2.69 -17.40
N ALA A 75 9.67 -3.85 -17.50
CA ALA A 75 8.59 -4.22 -16.60
C ALA A 75 9.07 -4.26 -15.13
N THR A 76 10.26 -4.81 -14.89
CA THR A 76 10.88 -4.83 -13.56
C THR A 76 11.07 -3.40 -13.02
N PHE A 77 11.58 -2.49 -13.83
CA PHE A 77 11.74 -1.08 -13.45
C PHE A 77 10.40 -0.43 -13.07
N VAL A 78 9.35 -0.64 -13.87
CA VAL A 78 8.01 -0.09 -13.61
C VAL A 78 7.41 -0.67 -12.33
N TYR A 79 7.52 -1.97 -12.09
CA TYR A 79 7.03 -2.60 -10.86
C TYR A 79 7.78 -2.12 -9.61
N LEU A 80 9.08 -1.87 -9.72
CA LEU A 80 9.90 -1.35 -8.63
C LEU A 80 9.52 0.10 -8.30
N LEU A 81 9.30 0.93 -9.33
CA LEU A 81 8.83 2.31 -9.16
C LEU A 81 7.42 2.34 -8.54
N ALA A 82 6.51 1.49 -9.04
CA ALA A 82 5.18 1.34 -8.46
C ALA A 82 5.26 0.90 -6.98
N PHE A 83 6.09 -0.08 -6.65
CA PHE A 83 6.32 -0.52 -5.27
C PHE A 83 6.75 0.63 -4.35
N ILE A 84 7.72 1.44 -4.78
CA ILE A 84 8.20 2.60 -4.02
C ILE A 84 7.06 3.60 -3.80
N LEU A 85 6.25 3.89 -4.83
CA LEU A 85 5.11 4.80 -4.72
C LEU A 85 4.01 4.26 -3.80
N PHE A 86 3.73 2.96 -3.84
CA PHE A 86 2.72 2.33 -2.99
C PHE A 86 3.17 2.27 -1.51
N ILE A 87 4.45 2.01 -1.24
CA ILE A 87 5.00 2.10 0.12
C ILE A 87 5.04 3.56 0.59
N ALA A 88 5.52 4.49 -0.23
CA ALA A 88 5.53 5.90 0.12
C ALA A 88 4.11 6.40 0.39
N GLY A 89 3.15 6.01 -0.45
CA GLY A 89 1.72 6.23 -0.24
C GLY A 89 1.25 5.65 1.09
N ALA A 90 1.52 4.38 1.38
CA ALA A 90 1.13 3.76 2.65
C ALA A 90 1.72 4.50 3.88
N VAL A 91 3.00 4.91 3.79
CA VAL A 91 3.70 5.61 4.88
C VAL A 91 3.23 7.06 5.03
N TYR A 92 2.85 7.75 3.95
CA TYR A 92 2.39 9.15 4.00
C TYR A 92 0.90 9.27 4.34
N VAL A 93 0.10 8.31 3.87
CA VAL A 93 -1.32 8.17 4.19
C VAL A 93 -1.48 7.70 5.65
N SER A 94 -0.60 6.85 6.18
CA SER A 94 -0.72 6.33 7.55
C SER A 94 -0.81 7.44 8.64
N PRO A 95 0.04 8.49 8.65
CA PRO A 95 -0.08 9.63 9.56
C PRO A 95 -1.30 10.52 9.30
N ALA A 96 -1.71 10.70 8.04
CA ALA A 96 -2.89 11.48 7.70
C ALA A 96 -4.20 10.81 8.16
N PHE A 97 -4.20 9.48 8.27
CA PHE A 97 -5.38 8.69 8.62
C PHE A 97 -5.43 8.23 10.09
N CYS A 98 -4.28 8.02 10.75
CA CYS A 98 -4.18 7.52 12.14
C CYS A 98 -3.42 8.48 13.08
N GLY A 99 -3.20 9.74 12.66
CA GLY A 99 -2.29 10.68 13.32
C GLY A 99 -2.81 11.31 14.61
N SER A 100 -4.09 11.17 14.96
CA SER A 100 -4.57 11.78 16.20
C SER A 100 -4.10 10.99 17.43
N GLY A 101 -3.69 11.69 18.49
CA GLY A 101 -3.29 11.06 19.76
C GLY A 101 -4.37 10.14 20.37
N ASN A 102 -5.63 10.36 19.98
CA ASN A 102 -6.79 9.57 20.38
C ASN A 102 -6.93 8.29 19.52
N GLU A 103 -6.62 8.31 18.23
CA GLU A 103 -6.62 7.11 17.36
C GLU A 103 -5.57 6.10 17.82
N LYS A 104 -4.36 6.53 18.20
CA LYS A 104 -3.32 5.63 18.74
C LYS A 104 -3.75 4.88 20.00
N LYS A 105 -4.48 5.55 20.90
CA LYS A 105 -4.97 4.95 22.14
C LYS A 105 -6.11 3.96 21.86
N MET A 106 -6.97 4.27 20.90
CA MET A 106 -8.11 3.43 20.52
C MET A 106 -7.75 2.19 19.72
N ILE A 107 -6.60 2.15 19.02
CA ILE A 107 -6.14 0.94 18.31
C ILE A 107 -5.90 -0.23 19.27
N ARG A 108 -5.40 0.05 20.49
CA ARG A 108 -5.04 -1.00 21.48
C ARG A 108 -6.24 -1.45 22.32
N SER A 109 -7.17 -0.55 22.62
CA SER A 109 -8.36 -0.85 23.41
C SER A 109 -9.46 0.18 23.15
N PRO A 110 -10.75 -0.23 23.12
CA PRO A 110 -11.86 0.72 23.10
C PRO A 110 -11.82 1.61 24.35
N GLN A 111 -11.81 2.93 24.15
CA GLN A 111 -11.81 3.95 25.20
C GLN A 111 -12.87 5.00 24.89
N GLU A 112 -13.40 5.68 25.90
CA GLU A 112 -14.26 6.84 25.66
C GLU A 112 -13.42 8.06 25.27
N LEU A 113 -13.98 8.89 24.38
CA LEU A 113 -13.34 10.13 23.95
C LEU A 113 -13.77 11.27 24.87
N ASP A 114 -12.79 12.03 25.39
CA ASP A 114 -13.07 13.24 26.17
C ASP A 114 -13.88 14.23 25.32
N SER A 115 -15.03 14.62 25.87
CA SER A 115 -16.10 15.39 25.23
C SER A 115 -15.67 16.72 24.59
N GLY A 116 -14.50 17.26 24.99
CA GLY A 116 -13.94 18.50 24.46
C GLY A 116 -13.26 18.40 23.08
N ASN A 117 -12.87 17.19 22.64
CA ASN A 117 -12.06 17.02 21.41
C ASN A 117 -12.86 16.57 20.17
N TYR A 118 -14.15 16.28 20.33
CA TYR A 118 -15.03 15.89 19.22
C TYR A 118 -15.56 17.08 18.40
N ALA A 119 -15.73 18.24 19.02
CA ALA A 119 -16.25 19.43 18.35
C ALA A 119 -15.38 19.84 17.15
N ALA A 120 -14.06 19.68 17.26
CA ALA A 120 -13.11 20.00 16.21
C ALA A 120 -13.13 19.04 14.99
N TYR A 121 -13.66 17.81 15.16
CA TYR A 121 -13.79 16.84 14.07
C TYR A 121 -15.14 16.94 13.35
N SER A 122 -16.20 17.36 14.05
CA SER A 122 -17.50 17.62 13.43
C SER A 122 -17.46 18.85 12.54
N GLU A 123 -16.78 19.92 12.97
CA GLU A 123 -16.71 21.18 12.19
C GLU A 123 -15.97 21.03 10.86
N LYS A 124 -14.95 20.17 10.77
CA LYS A 124 -14.22 19.96 9.51
C LYS A 124 -14.93 19.04 8.52
N SER A 125 -15.89 18.22 8.96
CA SER A 125 -16.67 17.37 8.07
C SER A 125 -17.88 18.10 7.47
N SER A 126 -18.32 19.22 8.06
CA SER A 126 -19.38 20.08 7.53
C SER A 126 -18.87 21.27 6.71
N ALA A 127 -17.58 21.56 6.72
CA ALA A 127 -16.98 22.67 5.95
C ALA A 127 -16.65 22.32 4.48
N THR A 128 -16.88 21.09 4.04
CA THR A 128 -16.67 20.65 2.64
C THR A 128 -17.98 20.18 2.02
N GLN A 129 -19.02 21.01 2.11
CA GLN A 129 -20.18 20.96 1.22
C GLN A 129 -20.60 22.40 0.88
N VAL A 130 -19.80 23.09 0.08
CA VAL A 130 -20.24 24.10 -0.89
C VAL A 130 -19.37 23.97 -2.13
#